data_AF-A0A9P9X9A5-F1
#
_entry.id   AF-A0A9P9X9A5-F1
#
_cell.length_a   1.000
_cell.length_b   1.000
_cell.length_c   1.000
_cell.angle_alpha   90.00
_cell.angle_beta   90.00
_cell.angle_gamma   90.00
#
_symmetry.space_group_name_H-M   'P 1'
#
loop_
_entity.id
_entity.type
_entity.pdbx_description
1 polymer ?
#
loop_
_entity_poly.entity_id
_entity_poly.type
_entity_poly.pdbx_seq_one_letter_code
_entity_poly.pdbx_strand_id
1 'polypeptide(L)'
;MTELSSGIEVRGEKGGAKGRSVHAARRFEPGDIMARFNNPAVVLPPGPRALEYCSHCLKQQQEDTPVTEKLRACTACKTVAYCGPACQRANWSVVHKFECKAIQRLHKTKPADQPNWVPTPVRSAAQVMLRPKVMEKFEELEGNVESWQGREMVKLQLQARGVVMCLGGDEASADLLESAYQVLCKIQTNAFSVSEDETDGIYLDTTLAMMNHSCSPNAVVQFDGRSASLRAMAFIEPGDEVEISYIDETHPKSKRHESLRSYYFDCKCFKCIEDLDEYQVAQKDPRVAKLNELSATPDIERFQHPQVADKDRLRQAIEVQKLLEIYTAQVRHTEPTAKHKWLRKAYKSASWFTENGRWAIEPFAQLLDKAAVYYGKTRGNHECALAIACLVAYEIEPYKHPIPFHNERIRGLSAIANELSHTAPEPEKLVKLARDMAAKKKFSAAGVRVLVDLDQVSMCQMVLSLINAYKDRTPKVHWDDVSMIRWMIAEIESLPGRDRENSLINAWIMDPKGMDQFFRYALVEPLKALSELGKAVLEVDLGEDRDLSAN
;
A
#
# COMPACT_ATOMS: atom_id res chain seq x y z
N MET A 1 24.61 20.55 -2.70
CA MET A 1 23.37 20.45 -3.51
C MET A 1 23.42 19.16 -4.29
N THR A 2 22.60 18.18 -3.91
CA THR A 2 22.27 17.04 -4.77
C THR A 2 21.61 17.65 -6.02
N GLU A 3 22.07 17.31 -7.22
CA GLU A 3 21.32 17.62 -8.44
C GLU A 3 19.94 16.97 -8.29
N LEU A 4 18.96 17.76 -7.86
CA LEU A 4 17.57 17.44 -8.06
C LEU A 4 17.44 17.18 -9.56
N SER A 5 16.76 16.09 -9.92
CA SER A 5 16.36 15.90 -11.31
C SER A 5 15.76 17.21 -11.82
N SER A 6 16.00 17.53 -13.09
CA SER A 6 15.65 18.79 -13.75
C SER A 6 14.16 19.18 -13.74
N GLY A 7 13.32 18.52 -12.92
CA GLY A 7 11.89 18.75 -12.83
C GLY A 7 11.34 19.05 -11.43
N ILE A 8 12.13 19.04 -10.34
CA ILE A 8 11.65 19.50 -9.03
C ILE A 8 12.65 20.44 -8.34
N GLU A 9 12.14 21.32 -7.49
CA GLU A 9 12.95 22.29 -6.75
C GLU A 9 12.43 22.47 -5.32
N VAL A 10 13.32 22.76 -4.37
CA VAL A 10 12.95 23.06 -2.98
C VAL A 10 12.74 24.57 -2.86
N ARG A 11 11.63 24.98 -2.23
CA ARG A 11 11.31 26.36 -1.90
C ARG A 11 11.03 26.51 -0.40
N GLY A 12 10.98 27.75 0.07
CA GLY A 12 10.68 28.09 1.47
C GLY A 12 11.90 27.96 2.40
N GLU A 13 11.67 28.24 3.68
CA GLU A 13 12.70 28.27 4.72
C GLU A 13 12.25 27.49 5.95
N LYS A 14 13.22 26.96 6.71
CA LYS A 14 12.94 26.25 7.97
C LYS A 14 12.27 27.21 8.97
N GLY A 15 11.20 26.78 9.62
CA GLY A 15 10.43 27.59 10.58
C GLY A 15 9.38 28.52 9.94
N GLY A 16 9.27 28.58 8.60
CA GLY A 16 8.16 29.26 7.93
C GLY A 16 6.81 28.58 8.16
N ALA A 17 5.69 29.24 7.82
CA ALA A 17 4.33 28.74 8.08
C ALA A 17 4.01 27.36 7.45
N LYS A 18 4.63 27.03 6.31
CA LYS A 18 4.61 25.70 5.68
C LYS A 18 5.98 25.00 5.72
N GLY A 19 6.96 25.58 6.41
CA GLY A 19 8.36 25.17 6.35
C GLY A 19 8.92 25.26 4.93
N ARG A 20 9.75 24.27 4.56
CA ARG A 20 10.18 24.06 3.19
C ARG A 20 9.21 23.13 2.49
N SER A 21 9.13 23.27 1.18
CA SER A 21 8.27 22.49 0.32
C SER A 21 8.99 22.17 -0.99
N VAL A 22 8.56 21.12 -1.67
CA VAL A 22 9.06 20.77 -2.99
C VAL A 22 8.03 21.19 -4.02
N HIS A 23 8.48 21.78 -5.12
CA HIS A 23 7.64 22.26 -6.21
C HIS A 23 8.08 21.66 -7.54
N ALA A 24 7.14 21.54 -8.46
CA ALA A 24 7.42 21.14 -9.83
C ALA A 24 8.14 22.27 -10.58
N ALA A 25 9.29 21.97 -11.19
CA ALA A 25 10.04 22.92 -12.03
C ALA A 25 9.59 22.85 -13.50
N ARG A 26 8.83 21.81 -13.87
CA ARG A 26 8.23 21.61 -15.18
C ARG A 26 6.88 20.91 -15.05
N ARG A 27 6.15 20.82 -16.15
CA ARG A 27 4.91 20.05 -16.21
C ARG A 27 5.17 18.55 -16.09
N PHE A 28 4.29 17.85 -15.37
CA PHE A 28 4.24 16.39 -15.28
C PHE A 28 2.86 15.86 -15.64
N GLU A 29 2.83 14.71 -16.29
CA GLU A 29 1.62 13.94 -16.55
C GLU A 29 1.43 12.81 -15.50
N PRO A 30 0.18 12.37 -15.27
CA PRO A 30 -0.10 11.22 -14.40
C PRO A 30 0.72 9.99 -14.82
N GLY A 31 1.54 9.50 -13.90
CA GLY A 31 2.46 8.40 -14.12
C GLY A 31 3.91 8.83 -14.38
N ASP A 32 4.22 10.11 -14.59
CA ASP A 32 5.59 10.57 -14.80
C ASP A 32 6.48 10.36 -13.57
N ILE A 33 7.72 9.92 -13.79
CA ILE A 33 8.74 9.89 -12.75
C ILE A 33 9.34 11.29 -12.62
N MET A 34 9.07 11.92 -11.47
CA MET A 34 9.48 13.30 -11.18
C MET A 34 10.94 13.35 -10.73
N ALA A 35 11.32 12.42 -9.86
CA ALA A 35 12.67 12.33 -9.29
C ALA A 35 13.01 10.89 -8.87
N ARG A 36 14.31 10.59 -8.84
CA ARG A 36 14.87 9.33 -8.33
C ARG A 36 15.87 9.62 -7.21
N PHE A 37 15.74 8.88 -6.12
CA PHE A 37 16.52 9.01 -4.90
C PHE A 37 17.29 7.69 -4.68
N ASN A 38 18.49 7.63 -5.26
CA ASN A 38 19.31 6.40 -5.26
C ASN A 38 20.34 6.36 -4.14
N ASN A 39 20.51 7.47 -3.40
CA ASN A 39 21.54 7.64 -2.38
C ASN A 39 20.92 8.08 -1.05
N PRO A 40 20.03 7.25 -0.46
CA PRO A 40 19.40 7.61 0.81
C PRO A 40 20.44 7.83 1.89
N ALA A 41 20.14 8.78 2.77
CA ALA A 41 20.95 9.02 3.95
C ALA A 41 20.93 7.81 4.88
N VAL A 42 19.76 7.19 5.08
CA VAL A 42 19.60 5.94 5.84
C VAL A 42 18.71 4.98 5.07
N VAL A 43 19.10 3.71 5.03
CA VAL A 43 18.21 2.64 4.58
C VAL A 43 18.55 1.33 5.30
N LEU A 44 17.59 0.77 6.03
CA LEU A 44 17.76 -0.45 6.83
C LEU A 44 16.57 -1.39 6.69
N PRO A 45 16.81 -2.72 6.72
CA PRO A 45 15.73 -3.67 6.91
C PRO A 45 15.18 -3.59 8.34
N PRO A 46 14.05 -4.26 8.61
CA PRO A 46 13.50 -4.38 9.97
C PRO A 46 14.51 -4.99 10.94
N GLY A 47 14.66 -4.39 12.13
CA GLY A 47 15.58 -4.89 13.16
C GLY A 47 15.38 -6.36 13.52
N PRO A 48 14.18 -6.79 13.98
CA PRO A 48 13.92 -8.17 14.39
C PRO A 48 14.14 -9.21 13.28
N ARG A 49 14.00 -8.80 12.01
CA ARG A 49 14.11 -9.65 10.83
C ARG A 49 15.37 -9.33 10.01
N ALA A 50 16.34 -8.61 10.55
CA ALA A 50 17.45 -8.06 9.79
C ALA A 50 18.31 -9.11 9.06
N LEU A 51 18.31 -10.36 9.54
CA LEU A 51 19.03 -11.48 8.92
C LEU A 51 18.27 -12.14 7.76
N GLU A 52 16.98 -11.83 7.59
CA GLU A 52 16.18 -12.25 6.43
C GLU A 52 16.42 -11.34 5.22
N TYR A 53 17.12 -10.22 5.39
CA TYR A 53 17.37 -9.24 4.33
C TYR A 53 18.86 -9.00 4.11
N CYS A 54 19.27 -8.84 2.85
CA CYS A 54 20.60 -8.34 2.55
C CYS A 54 20.73 -6.89 3.08
N SER A 55 21.62 -6.66 4.03
CA SER A 55 21.87 -5.34 4.64
C SER A 55 22.48 -4.31 3.68
N HIS A 56 22.86 -4.74 2.47
CA HIS A 56 23.10 -3.83 1.36
C HIS A 56 21.86 -3.73 0.47
N CYS A 57 21.64 -4.64 -0.48
CA CYS A 57 20.62 -4.46 -1.52
C CYS A 57 19.15 -4.57 -1.05
N LEU A 58 18.89 -4.88 0.23
CA LEU A 58 17.56 -5.13 0.80
C LEU A 58 16.78 -6.31 0.20
N LYS A 59 17.40 -7.13 -0.67
CA LYS A 59 16.78 -8.37 -1.14
C LYS A 59 16.45 -9.26 0.06
N GLN A 60 15.17 -9.61 0.20
CA GLN A 60 14.69 -10.57 1.18
C GLN A 60 15.04 -12.00 0.73
N GLN A 61 15.42 -12.84 1.68
CA GLN A 61 15.57 -14.27 1.47
C GLN A 61 14.18 -14.93 1.48
N GLN A 62 13.83 -15.60 0.38
CA GLN A 62 12.61 -16.41 0.29
C GLN A 62 12.82 -17.77 0.96
N GLU A 63 11.75 -18.41 1.44
CA GLU A 63 11.83 -19.70 2.14
C GLU A 63 12.50 -20.79 1.27
N ASP A 64 12.20 -20.82 -0.02
CA ASP A 64 12.74 -21.78 -0.99
C ASP A 64 14.12 -21.42 -1.56
N THR A 65 14.82 -20.43 -0.98
CA THR A 65 16.14 -20.01 -1.48
C THR A 65 17.15 -21.16 -1.35
N PRO A 66 17.83 -21.58 -2.44
CA PRO A 66 18.85 -22.62 -2.40
C PRO A 66 19.93 -22.33 -1.37
N VAL A 67 20.45 -23.36 -0.71
CA VAL A 67 21.47 -23.21 0.36
C VAL A 67 22.68 -22.39 -0.09
N THR A 68 23.07 -22.51 -1.36
CA THR A 68 24.18 -21.78 -1.98
C THR A 68 23.95 -20.26 -2.07
N GLU A 69 22.68 -19.84 -2.08
CA GLU A 69 22.23 -18.45 -2.24
C GLU A 69 21.72 -17.81 -0.94
N LYS A 70 21.71 -18.58 0.15
CA LYS A 70 21.33 -18.07 1.48
C LYS A 70 22.21 -16.92 1.92
N LEU A 71 21.59 -15.95 2.59
CA LEU A 71 22.26 -14.79 3.15
C LEU A 71 23.29 -15.23 4.20
N ARG A 72 24.45 -14.59 4.17
CA ARG A 72 25.56 -14.87 5.09
C ARG A 72 25.68 -13.75 6.10
N ALA A 73 25.50 -14.08 7.38
CA ALA A 73 25.67 -13.13 8.47
C ALA A 73 27.13 -12.67 8.58
N CYS A 74 27.34 -11.42 8.97
CA CYS A 74 28.65 -10.92 9.37
C CYS A 74 29.13 -11.75 10.58
N THR A 75 30.27 -12.42 10.43
CA THR A 75 30.83 -13.31 11.44
C THR A 75 31.19 -12.59 12.74
N ALA A 76 31.49 -11.29 12.66
CA ALA A 76 31.90 -10.48 13.80
C ALA A 76 30.71 -10.00 14.64
N CYS A 77 29.76 -9.24 14.06
CA CYS A 77 28.64 -8.68 14.81
C CYS A 77 27.39 -9.58 14.87
N LYS A 78 27.20 -10.47 13.89
CA LYS A 78 26.02 -11.35 13.76
C LYS A 78 24.65 -10.66 13.64
N THR A 79 24.60 -9.35 13.33
CA THR A 79 23.35 -8.57 13.18
C THR A 79 22.97 -8.28 11.73
N VAL A 80 23.94 -8.32 10.82
CA VAL A 80 23.76 -7.98 9.40
C VAL A 80 24.05 -9.19 8.54
N ALA A 81 23.32 -9.34 7.44
CA ALA A 81 23.51 -10.44 6.49
C ALA A 81 23.65 -9.92 5.05
N TYR A 82 24.31 -10.70 4.19
CA TYR A 82 24.57 -10.32 2.80
C TYR A 82 24.34 -11.48 1.84
N CYS A 83 23.82 -11.18 0.65
CA CYS A 83 23.67 -12.17 -0.43
C CYS A 83 25.03 -12.61 -1.01
N GLY A 84 26.10 -11.85 -0.78
CA GLY A 84 27.43 -12.23 -1.22
C GLY A 84 28.51 -11.17 -0.95
N PRO A 85 29.77 -11.47 -1.31
CA PRO A 85 30.93 -10.62 -1.01
C PRO A 85 30.84 -9.21 -1.60
N ALA A 86 30.17 -9.04 -2.75
CA ALA A 86 29.99 -7.73 -3.37
C ALA A 86 29.15 -6.79 -2.47
N CYS A 87 27.98 -7.26 -2.01
CA CYS A 87 27.13 -6.51 -1.09
C CYS A 87 27.81 -6.24 0.26
N GLN A 88 28.57 -7.22 0.78
CA GLN A 88 29.35 -7.03 2.00
C GLN A 88 30.39 -5.91 1.87
N ARG A 89 31.18 -5.90 0.79
CA ARG A 89 32.19 -4.85 0.54
C ARG A 89 31.56 -3.48 0.33
N ALA A 90 30.44 -3.41 -0.38
CA ALA A 90 29.73 -2.17 -0.62
C ALA A 90 29.18 -1.59 0.70
N ASN A 91 28.52 -2.39 1.52
CA ASN A 91 28.02 -1.93 2.82
C ASN A 91 29.15 -1.61 3.81
N TRP A 92 30.26 -2.36 3.78
CA TRP A 92 31.48 -2.05 4.55
C TRP A 92 32.01 -0.66 4.24
N SER A 93 32.08 -0.32 2.95
CA SER A 93 32.58 0.98 2.48
C SER A 93 31.67 2.13 2.89
N VAL A 94 30.35 1.91 2.85
CA VAL A 94 29.33 2.93 3.16
C VAL A 94 29.21 3.19 4.67
N VAL A 95 29.08 2.14 5.49
CA VAL A 95 28.77 2.34 6.92
C VAL A 95 29.24 1.21 7.84
N HIS A 96 29.24 -0.06 7.40
CA HIS A 96 29.39 -1.19 8.32
C HIS A 96 30.76 -1.22 9.03
N LYS A 97 31.82 -0.72 8.41
CA LYS A 97 33.14 -0.63 9.05
C LYS A 97 33.15 0.21 10.33
N PHE A 98 32.23 1.18 10.42
CA PHE A 98 32.10 2.07 11.57
C PHE A 98 31.17 1.49 12.65
N GLU A 99 30.09 0.79 12.25
CA GLU A 99 29.09 0.25 13.20
C GLU A 99 29.35 -1.20 13.64
N CYS A 100 30.23 -1.97 12.99
CA CYS A 100 30.39 -3.39 13.32
C CYS A 100 30.84 -3.63 14.77
N LYS A 101 31.85 -2.87 15.24
CA LYS A 101 32.32 -2.91 16.63
C LYS A 101 31.28 -2.33 17.60
N ALA A 102 30.56 -1.29 17.17
CA ALA A 102 29.48 -0.68 17.92
C ALA A 102 28.40 -1.69 18.31
N ILE A 103 27.91 -2.43 17.32
CA ILE A 103 26.90 -3.47 17.47
C ILE A 103 27.39 -4.59 18.41
N GLN A 104 28.65 -4.99 18.30
CA GLN A 104 29.23 -5.99 19.21
C GLN A 104 29.22 -5.53 20.68
N ARG A 105 29.41 -4.24 20.95
CA ARG A 105 29.32 -3.70 22.32
C ARG A 105 27.90 -3.83 22.87
N LEU A 106 26.89 -3.44 22.09
CA LEU A 106 25.48 -3.61 22.49
C LEU A 106 25.11 -5.07 22.77
N HIS A 107 25.63 -6.01 21.98
CA HIS A 107 25.37 -7.42 22.21
C HIS A 107 25.97 -7.96 23.51
N LYS A 108 26.99 -7.31 24.06
CA LYS A 108 27.60 -7.70 25.35
C LYS A 108 26.83 -7.16 26.55
N THR A 109 26.07 -6.08 26.37
CA THR A 109 25.34 -5.42 27.46
C THR A 109 23.89 -5.90 27.59
N LYS A 110 23.33 -6.50 26.52
CA LYS A 110 21.97 -7.03 26.55
C LYS A 110 21.85 -8.34 27.34
N PRO A 111 20.66 -8.66 27.86
CA PRO A 111 20.36 -9.96 28.46
C PRO A 111 20.62 -11.13 27.51
N ALA A 112 21.08 -12.26 28.05
CA ALA A 112 21.51 -13.43 27.28
C ALA A 112 20.35 -14.12 26.51
N ASP A 113 19.11 -13.93 26.96
CA ASP A 113 17.88 -14.47 26.38
C ASP A 113 17.36 -13.64 25.19
N GLN A 114 17.91 -12.45 24.93
CA GLN A 114 17.44 -11.61 23.83
C GLN A 114 18.18 -11.90 22.51
N PRO A 115 17.50 -11.91 21.35
CA PRO A 115 18.12 -12.14 20.05
C PRO A 115 19.08 -11.02 19.63
N ASN A 116 20.04 -11.35 18.75
CA ASN A 116 21.13 -10.46 18.29
C ASN A 116 20.66 -9.46 17.22
N TRP A 117 19.76 -8.53 17.58
CA TRP A 117 19.35 -7.42 16.73
C TRP A 117 19.43 -6.07 17.46
N VAL A 118 19.49 -4.99 16.68
CA VAL A 118 19.52 -3.62 17.19
C VAL A 118 18.24 -2.91 16.73
N PRO A 119 17.53 -2.17 17.61
CA PRO A 119 16.36 -1.39 17.20
C PRO A 119 16.63 -0.48 16.00
N THR A 120 15.72 -0.51 15.02
CA THR A 120 15.85 0.25 13.76
C THR A 120 16.10 1.75 14.00
N PRO A 121 15.41 2.44 14.94
CA PRO A 121 15.69 3.85 15.26
C PRO A 121 17.09 4.08 15.84
N VAL A 122 17.55 3.18 16.71
CA VAL A 122 18.90 3.28 17.33
C VAL A 122 19.98 3.08 16.28
N ARG A 123 19.87 2.03 15.45
CA ARG A 123 20.86 1.76 14.40
C ARG A 123 20.87 2.87 13.35
N SER A 124 19.72 3.39 12.95
CA SER A 124 19.62 4.49 11.99
C SER A 124 20.30 5.77 12.51
N ALA A 125 20.00 6.19 13.75
CA ALA A 125 20.64 7.34 14.37
C ALA A 125 22.17 7.15 14.50
N ALA A 126 22.61 5.97 14.94
CA ALA A 126 24.04 5.66 15.00
C ALA A 126 24.71 5.76 13.61
N GLN A 127 24.08 5.26 12.55
CA GLN A 127 24.62 5.39 11.19
C GLN A 127 24.72 6.84 10.74
N VAL A 128 23.77 7.70 11.10
CA VAL A 128 23.83 9.15 10.80
C VAL A 128 25.02 9.78 11.50
N MET A 129 25.13 9.59 12.82
CA MET A 129 26.19 10.19 13.64
C MET A 129 27.59 9.65 13.31
N LEU A 130 27.71 8.41 12.84
CA LEU A 130 28.98 7.83 12.37
C LEU A 130 29.45 8.37 11.01
N ARG A 131 28.63 9.17 10.31
CA ARG A 131 28.93 9.69 8.96
C ARG A 131 28.78 11.23 8.94
N PRO A 132 29.85 12.00 9.17
CA PRO A 132 29.79 13.47 9.29
C PRO A 132 29.05 14.17 8.13
N LYS A 133 29.35 13.81 6.88
CA LYS A 133 28.66 14.36 5.69
C LYS A 133 27.15 14.07 5.64
N VAL A 134 26.70 13.01 6.30
CA VAL A 134 25.27 12.70 6.43
C VAL A 134 24.67 13.50 7.57
N MET A 135 25.38 13.62 8.70
CA MET A 135 24.99 14.44 9.84
C MET A 135 24.77 15.90 9.45
N GLU A 136 25.65 16.50 8.64
CA GLU A 136 25.51 17.86 8.11
C GLU A 136 24.16 18.05 7.39
N LYS A 137 23.76 17.10 6.54
CA LYS A 137 22.45 17.15 5.85
C LYS A 137 21.26 16.98 6.78
N PHE A 138 21.45 16.33 7.94
CA PHE A 138 20.41 16.18 8.94
C PHE A 138 20.15 17.46 9.72
N GLU A 139 21.11 18.39 9.80
CA GLU A 139 20.91 19.70 10.46
C GLU A 139 19.72 20.45 9.86
N GLU A 140 19.58 20.32 8.54
CA GLU A 140 18.50 20.91 7.78
C GLU A 140 17.14 20.31 8.15
N LEU A 141 17.01 19.03 8.50
CA LEU A 141 15.70 18.41 8.76
C LEU A 141 14.94 19.02 9.96
N GLU A 142 13.62 18.98 9.88
CA GLU A 142 12.75 19.29 11.02
C GLU A 142 12.64 18.07 11.94
N GLY A 143 12.80 18.27 13.24
CA GLY A 143 12.67 17.19 14.24
C GLY A 143 11.53 17.41 15.22
N ASN A 144 10.92 18.59 15.23
CA ASN A 144 9.91 19.00 16.22
C ASN A 144 10.37 18.71 17.66
N VAL A 145 11.67 18.92 17.94
CA VAL A 145 12.36 18.43 19.14
C VAL A 145 11.64 18.89 20.42
N GLU A 146 11.20 20.14 20.45
CA GLU A 146 10.51 20.74 21.60
C GLU A 146 9.08 20.21 21.80
N SER A 147 8.48 19.63 20.76
CA SER A 147 7.10 19.15 20.78
C SER A 147 6.96 17.72 21.32
N TRP A 148 8.04 16.96 21.39
CA TRP A 148 8.02 15.60 21.95
C TRP A 148 7.81 15.62 23.45
N GLN A 149 6.72 15.00 23.92
CA GLN A 149 6.34 14.98 25.34
C GLN A 149 5.90 13.58 25.78
N GLY A 150 5.83 13.38 27.11
CA GLY A 150 5.26 12.17 27.70
C GLY A 150 6.00 10.87 27.33
N ARG A 151 5.23 9.81 27.01
CA ARG A 151 5.77 8.46 26.80
C ARG A 151 6.71 8.37 25.59
N GLU A 152 6.43 9.08 24.50
CA GLU A 152 7.27 9.04 23.30
C GLU A 152 8.62 9.74 23.54
N MET A 153 8.63 10.86 24.28
CA MET A 153 9.88 11.52 24.69
C MET A 153 10.77 10.56 25.50
N VAL A 154 10.20 9.89 26.51
CA VAL A 154 10.94 8.93 27.35
C VAL A 154 11.52 7.78 26.50
N LYS A 155 10.74 7.28 25.54
CA LYS A 155 11.19 6.23 24.61
C LYS A 155 12.36 6.70 23.74
N LEU A 156 12.30 7.92 23.20
CA LEU A 156 13.38 8.51 22.41
C LEU A 156 14.64 8.75 23.25
N GLN A 157 14.51 9.20 24.50
CA GLN A 157 15.63 9.36 25.43
C GLN A 157 16.31 8.03 25.77
N LEU A 158 15.53 6.96 25.95
CA LEU A 158 16.08 5.61 26.13
C LEU A 158 16.83 5.14 24.88
N GLN A 159 16.26 5.38 23.70
CA GLN A 159 16.92 5.07 22.43
C GLN A 159 18.22 5.87 22.26
N ALA A 160 18.26 7.14 22.68
CA ALA A 160 19.45 8.00 22.61
C ALA A 160 20.63 7.39 23.38
N ARG A 161 20.40 6.80 24.56
CA ARG A 161 21.44 6.06 25.30
C ARG A 161 21.99 4.89 24.48
N GLY A 162 21.12 4.12 23.84
CA GLY A 162 21.52 3.03 22.94
C GLY A 162 22.35 3.52 21.74
N VAL A 163 22.06 4.73 21.23
CA VAL A 163 22.87 5.37 20.19
C VAL A 163 24.25 5.73 20.72
N VAL A 164 24.35 6.37 21.89
CA VAL A 164 25.63 6.73 22.51
C VAL A 164 26.50 5.49 22.77
N MET A 165 25.91 4.39 23.25
CA MET A 165 26.61 3.10 23.38
C MET A 165 27.13 2.58 22.03
N CYS A 166 26.36 2.74 20.94
CA CYS A 166 26.84 2.39 19.59
C CYS A 166 28.08 3.22 19.25
N LEU A 167 28.03 4.54 19.46
CA LEU A 167 29.17 5.41 19.20
C LEU A 167 30.38 5.08 20.08
N GLY A 168 30.15 4.46 21.24
CA GLY A 168 31.19 4.19 22.23
C GLY A 168 31.47 5.38 23.12
N GLY A 169 30.52 6.31 23.17
CA GLY A 169 30.56 7.41 24.09
C GLY A 169 30.17 6.97 25.50
N ASP A 170 30.47 7.83 26.45
CA ASP A 170 29.98 7.73 27.81
C ASP A 170 28.51 8.15 27.86
N GLU A 171 27.65 7.30 28.44
CA GLU A 171 26.23 7.61 28.66
C GLU A 171 26.02 8.80 29.61
N ALA A 172 27.04 9.20 30.37
CA ALA A 172 27.01 10.42 31.16
C ALA A 172 27.24 11.70 30.33
N SER A 173 27.63 11.59 29.05
CA SER A 173 27.85 12.74 28.18
C SER A 173 26.52 13.37 27.74
N ALA A 174 26.18 14.49 28.38
CA ALA A 174 24.97 15.26 28.07
C ALA A 174 24.91 15.68 26.60
N ASP A 175 26.01 16.19 26.04
CA ASP A 175 26.08 16.67 24.65
C ASP A 175 25.84 15.56 23.62
N LEU A 176 26.39 14.36 23.86
CA LEU A 176 26.18 13.20 22.99
C LEU A 176 24.74 12.69 23.08
N LEU A 177 24.17 12.65 24.28
CA LEU A 177 22.77 12.26 24.48
C LEU A 177 21.82 13.23 23.78
N GLU A 178 22.05 14.53 23.93
CA GLU A 178 21.26 15.57 23.28
C GLU A 178 21.36 15.47 21.76
N SER A 179 22.58 15.32 21.23
CA SER A 179 22.79 15.12 19.79
C SER A 179 22.08 13.87 19.27
N ALA A 180 22.16 12.76 20.00
CA ALA A 180 21.48 11.51 19.64
C ALA A 180 19.95 11.65 19.70
N TYR A 181 19.43 12.35 20.71
CA TYR A 181 18.01 12.64 20.86
C TYR A 181 17.48 13.48 19.68
N GLN A 182 18.20 14.54 19.30
CA GLN A 182 17.84 15.38 18.14
C GLN A 182 17.82 14.58 16.83
N VAL A 183 18.81 13.71 16.61
CA VAL A 183 18.85 12.83 15.43
C VAL A 183 17.67 11.87 15.43
N LEU A 184 17.33 11.26 16.57
CA LEU A 184 16.18 10.37 16.69
C LEU A 184 14.86 11.08 16.40
N CYS A 185 14.66 12.29 16.92
CA CYS A 185 13.47 13.11 16.63
C CYS A 185 13.34 13.39 15.12
N LYS A 186 14.44 13.71 14.44
CA LYS A 186 14.48 13.91 12.98
C LYS A 186 14.17 12.63 12.23
N ILE A 187 14.72 11.49 12.64
CA ILE A 187 14.42 10.19 12.03
C ILE A 187 12.93 9.88 12.18
N GLN A 188 12.37 10.06 13.38
CA GLN A 188 10.96 9.78 13.65
C GLN A 188 10.01 10.66 12.84
N THR A 189 10.42 11.89 12.50
CA THR A 189 9.61 12.85 11.74
C THR A 189 9.75 12.68 10.22
N ASN A 190 10.90 12.25 9.72
CA ASN A 190 11.24 12.33 8.28
C ASN A 190 11.44 10.98 7.60
N ALA A 191 11.45 9.88 8.35
CA ALA A 191 11.70 8.58 7.77
C ALA A 191 10.44 7.96 7.17
N PHE A 192 10.63 7.29 6.05
CA PHE A 192 9.63 6.49 5.38
C PHE A 192 9.71 5.04 5.84
N SER A 193 8.55 4.42 5.99
CA SER A 193 8.45 2.98 6.07
C SER A 193 8.67 2.35 4.69
N VAL A 194 9.44 1.26 4.62
CA VAL A 194 9.77 0.56 3.37
C VAL A 194 8.81 -0.62 3.09
N SER A 195 7.94 -0.97 4.04
CA SER A 195 6.90 -2.00 3.88
C SER A 195 5.58 -1.56 4.54
N GLU A 196 4.52 -2.33 4.30
CA GLU A 196 3.17 -2.08 4.84
C GLU A 196 2.90 -2.84 6.16
N ASP A 197 3.89 -3.57 6.69
CA ASP A 197 3.75 -4.45 7.85
C ASP A 197 4.46 -3.88 9.09
N GLU A 198 3.85 -3.91 10.27
CA GLU A 198 4.33 -3.31 11.54
C GLU A 198 5.77 -3.65 11.99
N THR A 199 6.49 -4.55 11.31
CA THR A 199 7.92 -4.80 11.46
C THR A 199 8.72 -4.12 10.36
N ASP A 200 8.64 -2.80 10.22
CA ASP A 200 9.13 -2.14 9.02
C ASP A 200 10.64 -1.82 8.97
N GLY A 201 11.17 -1.85 7.76
CA GLY A 201 12.45 -1.23 7.41
C GLY A 201 12.30 0.29 7.30
N ILE A 202 13.42 1.00 7.30
CA ILE A 202 13.43 2.47 7.24
C ILE A 202 14.14 2.94 5.98
N TYR A 203 13.60 3.99 5.35
CA TYR A 203 14.25 4.74 4.28
C TYR A 203 14.19 6.22 4.60
N LEU A 204 15.31 6.93 4.46
CA LEU A 204 15.37 8.36 4.64
C LEU A 204 16.30 8.97 3.60
N ASP A 205 15.74 9.76 2.70
CA ASP A 205 16.46 10.71 1.86
C ASP A 205 16.09 12.13 2.31
N THR A 206 17.10 12.96 2.58
CA THR A 206 16.89 14.27 3.19
C THR A 206 16.17 15.25 2.27
N THR A 207 16.19 15.01 0.95
CA THR A 207 15.48 15.84 -0.01
C THR A 207 14.05 15.37 -0.18
N LEU A 208 13.84 14.05 -0.26
CA LEU A 208 12.50 13.47 -0.31
C LEU A 208 11.68 13.79 0.95
N ALA A 209 12.33 13.87 2.11
CA ALA A 209 11.73 14.28 3.37
C ALA A 209 11.17 15.72 3.39
N MET A 210 11.50 16.56 2.40
CA MET A 210 10.97 17.92 2.29
C MET A 210 9.61 17.99 1.58
N MET A 211 9.08 16.86 1.11
CA MET A 211 7.73 16.80 0.51
C MET A 211 6.70 16.98 1.61
N ASN A 212 5.80 17.95 1.47
CA ASN A 212 4.74 18.18 2.44
C ASN A 212 3.58 17.18 2.29
N HIS A 213 2.73 17.13 3.32
CA HIS A 213 1.58 16.25 3.39
C HIS A 213 0.32 16.85 2.75
N SER A 214 -0.42 16.03 2.01
CA SER A 214 -1.84 16.24 1.73
C SER A 214 -2.60 14.93 1.84
N CYS A 215 -3.83 14.97 2.37
CA CYS A 215 -4.72 13.81 2.35
C CYS A 215 -5.40 13.60 0.98
N SER A 216 -5.10 14.45 0.01
CA SER A 216 -5.39 14.20 -1.41
C SER A 216 -4.14 14.53 -2.22
N PRO A 217 -3.11 13.68 -2.11
CA PRO A 217 -1.80 13.95 -2.66
C PRO A 217 -1.82 13.99 -4.19
N ASN A 218 -0.87 14.73 -4.78
CA ASN A 218 -0.64 14.78 -6.21
C ASN A 218 0.58 13.97 -6.66
N ALA A 219 1.35 13.40 -5.73
CA ALA A 219 2.46 12.49 -6.00
C ALA A 219 2.53 11.33 -5.00
N VAL A 220 3.20 10.25 -5.39
CA VAL A 220 3.41 9.06 -4.56
C VAL A 220 4.88 8.65 -4.54
N VAL A 221 5.36 8.22 -3.38
CA VAL A 221 6.70 7.67 -3.20
C VAL A 221 6.67 6.17 -3.46
N GLN A 222 7.67 5.68 -4.21
CA GLN A 222 7.78 4.28 -4.58
C GLN A 222 9.15 3.79 -4.18
N PHE A 223 9.23 2.67 -3.46
CA PHE A 223 10.49 2.04 -3.09
C PHE A 223 10.83 0.90 -4.06
N ASP A 224 12.10 0.83 -4.45
CA ASP A 224 12.69 -0.23 -5.26
C ASP A 224 14.05 -0.61 -4.63
N GLY A 225 13.99 -1.59 -3.72
CA GLY A 225 15.12 -1.98 -2.88
C GLY A 225 15.67 -0.80 -2.08
N ARG A 226 16.89 -0.36 -2.39
CA ARG A 226 17.56 0.78 -1.72
C ARG A 226 17.22 2.15 -2.32
N SER A 227 16.44 2.21 -3.38
CA SER A 227 16.14 3.46 -4.08
C SER A 227 14.69 3.83 -3.88
N ALA A 228 14.39 5.12 -4.00
CA ALA A 228 13.02 5.60 -4.09
C ALA A 228 12.83 6.38 -5.39
N SER A 229 11.59 6.44 -5.88
CA SER A 229 11.19 7.33 -6.95
C SER A 229 9.89 8.04 -6.59
N LEU A 230 9.81 9.31 -6.95
CA LEU A 230 8.60 10.11 -6.82
C LEU A 230 7.85 10.10 -8.15
N ARG A 231 6.57 9.79 -8.12
CA ARG A 231 5.73 9.71 -9.30
C ARG A 231 4.52 10.63 -9.20
N ALA A 232 4.21 11.30 -10.31
CA ALA A 232 3.02 12.13 -10.41
C ALA A 232 1.76 11.26 -10.45
N MET A 233 0.77 11.66 -9.66
CA MET A 233 -0.57 11.06 -9.58
C MET A 233 -1.63 11.94 -10.25
N ALA A 234 -1.26 13.15 -10.64
CA ALA A 234 -2.10 14.12 -11.31
C ALA A 234 -1.29 14.81 -12.43
N PHE A 235 -1.96 15.62 -13.24
CA PHE A 235 -1.24 16.66 -13.97
C PHE A 235 -0.73 17.66 -12.94
N ILE A 236 0.55 18.01 -13.01
CA ILE A 236 1.19 18.97 -12.10
C ILE A 236 1.86 20.03 -12.97
N GLU A 237 1.48 21.29 -12.79
CA GLU A 237 2.02 22.40 -13.57
C GLU A 237 3.28 22.99 -12.91
N PRO A 238 4.15 23.69 -13.67
CA PRO A 238 5.32 24.34 -13.09
C PRO A 238 4.92 25.33 -11.98
N GLY A 239 5.57 25.20 -10.83
CA GLY A 239 5.32 26.00 -9.63
C GLY A 239 4.35 25.38 -8.63
N ASP A 240 3.57 24.36 -9.03
CA ASP A 240 2.70 23.64 -8.10
C ASP A 240 3.53 22.95 -7.00
N GLU A 241 3.01 22.96 -5.78
CA GLU A 241 3.58 22.20 -4.67
C GLU A 241 3.37 20.70 -4.90
N VAL A 242 4.40 19.90 -4.64
CA VAL A 242 4.36 18.44 -4.73
C VAL A 242 4.11 17.89 -3.34
N GLU A 243 2.95 17.26 -3.17
CA GLU A 243 2.47 16.75 -1.89
C GLU A 243 2.28 15.24 -1.96
N ILE A 244 2.72 14.56 -0.89
CA ILE A 244 2.56 13.11 -0.70
C ILE A 244 1.66 12.84 0.52
N SER A 245 1.16 11.62 0.67
CA SER A 245 0.51 11.23 1.93
C SER A 245 1.54 10.66 2.91
N TYR A 246 1.41 11.01 4.19
CA TYR A 246 2.26 10.49 5.29
C TYR A 246 1.57 9.35 6.05
N ILE A 247 0.31 9.10 5.70
CA ILE A 247 -0.64 8.26 6.43
C ILE A 247 -1.52 7.55 5.40
N ASP A 248 -2.35 6.63 5.83
CA ASP A 248 -3.46 6.17 4.99
C ASP A 248 -4.54 7.28 4.94
N GLU A 249 -4.67 7.92 3.78
CA GLU A 249 -5.59 9.02 3.55
C GLU A 249 -7.06 8.61 3.39
N THR A 250 -7.35 7.31 3.28
CA THR A 250 -8.70 6.74 3.07
C THR A 250 -9.49 6.62 4.38
N HIS A 251 -8.82 6.81 5.51
CA HIS A 251 -9.46 6.87 6.82
C HIS A 251 -10.29 8.16 7.04
N PRO A 252 -11.28 8.13 7.96
CA PRO A 252 -12.00 9.32 8.41
C PRO A 252 -11.07 10.41 8.94
N LYS A 253 -11.51 11.68 8.83
CA LYS A 253 -10.74 12.86 9.26
C LYS A 253 -10.16 12.75 10.67
N SER A 254 -10.95 12.29 11.64
CA SER A 254 -10.50 12.12 13.03
C SER A 254 -9.28 11.19 13.13
N LYS A 255 -9.33 10.04 12.44
CA LYS A 255 -8.25 9.06 12.44
C LYS A 255 -7.01 9.56 11.68
N ARG A 256 -7.22 10.26 10.56
CA ARG A 256 -6.10 10.89 9.82
C ARG A 256 -5.38 11.93 10.66
N HIS A 257 -6.12 12.82 11.33
CA HIS A 257 -5.52 13.82 12.22
C HIS A 257 -4.84 13.15 13.41
N GLU A 258 -5.37 12.05 13.95
CA GLU A 258 -4.67 11.24 14.96
C GLU A 258 -3.33 10.72 14.44
N SER A 259 -3.30 10.12 13.25
CA SER A 259 -2.08 9.61 12.61
C SER A 259 -1.07 10.71 12.25
N LEU A 260 -1.53 11.94 12.04
CA LEU A 260 -0.67 13.11 11.77
C LEU A 260 -0.11 13.78 13.04
N ARG A 261 -0.60 13.44 14.24
CA ARG A 261 -0.16 14.09 15.49
C ARG A 261 1.36 14.01 15.70
N SER A 262 2.01 12.94 15.25
CA SER A 262 3.46 12.77 15.36
C SER A 262 4.28 13.72 14.47
N TYR A 263 3.63 14.44 13.56
CA TYR A 263 4.25 15.44 12.69
C TYR A 263 3.99 16.88 13.15
N TYR A 264 3.21 17.06 14.24
CA TYR A 264 2.99 18.34 14.92
C TYR A 264 2.42 19.47 14.03
N PHE A 265 1.53 19.12 13.12
CA PHE A 265 0.75 20.08 12.33
C PHE A 265 -0.71 19.63 12.17
N ASP A 266 -1.60 20.60 11.89
CA ASP A 266 -2.98 20.33 11.49
C ASP A 266 -3.12 20.40 9.97
N CYS A 267 -3.53 19.29 9.34
CA CYS A 267 -3.74 19.26 7.91
C CYS A 267 -4.91 20.16 7.48
N LYS A 268 -4.63 21.05 6.53
CA LYS A 268 -5.59 22.00 5.94
C LYS A 268 -5.80 21.76 4.44
N CYS A 269 -5.57 20.54 3.96
CA CYS A 269 -5.91 20.18 2.58
C CYS A 269 -7.45 20.23 2.37
N PHE A 270 -7.91 20.29 1.11
CA PHE A 270 -9.34 20.39 0.79
C PHE A 270 -10.17 19.24 1.38
N LYS A 271 -9.62 18.01 1.40
CA LYS A 271 -10.27 16.82 1.98
C LYS A 271 -10.47 16.97 3.50
N CYS A 272 -9.57 17.67 4.20
CA CYS A 272 -9.70 17.96 5.63
C CYS A 272 -10.58 19.17 5.92
N ILE A 273 -10.46 20.26 5.15
CA ILE A 273 -11.26 21.49 5.35
C ILE A 273 -12.75 21.17 5.20
N GLU A 274 -13.13 20.47 4.14
CA GLU A 274 -14.54 20.17 3.86
C GLU A 274 -15.04 18.89 4.54
N ASP A 275 -14.14 18.15 5.18
CA ASP A 275 -14.40 16.86 5.83
C ASP A 275 -15.08 15.88 4.86
N LEU A 276 -14.38 15.60 3.75
CA LEU A 276 -14.87 14.77 2.66
C LEU A 276 -14.52 13.30 2.90
N ASP A 277 -15.50 12.43 2.61
CA ASP A 277 -15.28 11.00 2.46
C ASP A 277 -14.82 10.63 1.03
N GLU A 278 -14.52 9.34 0.80
CA GLU A 278 -13.98 8.87 -0.48
C GLU A 278 -14.92 9.09 -1.68
N TYR A 279 -16.23 8.97 -1.48
CA TYR A 279 -17.22 9.24 -2.53
C TYR A 279 -17.21 10.71 -2.93
N GLN A 280 -17.16 11.61 -1.94
CA GLN A 280 -17.13 13.04 -2.17
C GLN A 280 -15.80 13.52 -2.77
N VAL A 281 -14.68 12.89 -2.39
CA VAL A 281 -13.39 13.14 -3.02
C VAL A 281 -13.44 12.74 -4.48
N ALA A 282 -13.84 11.50 -4.79
CA ALA A 282 -13.93 11.03 -6.17
C ALA A 282 -14.87 11.91 -7.02
N GLN A 283 -16.00 12.37 -6.47
CA GLN A 283 -16.91 13.28 -7.16
C GLN A 283 -16.28 14.63 -7.52
N LYS A 284 -15.40 15.16 -6.65
CA LYS A 284 -14.77 16.47 -6.83
C LYS A 284 -13.41 16.40 -7.51
N ASP A 285 -12.86 15.20 -7.69
CA ASP A 285 -11.52 15.00 -8.17
C ASP A 285 -11.47 15.07 -9.71
N PRO A 286 -10.82 16.11 -10.29
CA PRO A 286 -10.74 16.26 -11.74
C PRO A 286 -9.94 15.13 -12.43
N ARG A 287 -9.18 14.33 -11.69
CA ARG A 287 -8.45 13.17 -12.21
C ARG A 287 -9.38 12.05 -12.64
N VAL A 288 -10.52 11.88 -11.95
CA VAL A 288 -11.46 10.77 -12.22
C VAL A 288 -11.92 10.80 -13.67
N ALA A 289 -12.41 11.95 -14.13
CA ALA A 289 -12.93 12.12 -15.49
C ALA A 289 -11.87 11.97 -16.58
N LYS A 290 -10.59 12.27 -16.27
CA LYS A 290 -9.52 12.25 -17.27
C LYS A 290 -8.83 10.89 -17.41
N LEU A 291 -8.73 10.12 -16.33
CA LEU A 291 -7.88 8.93 -16.29
C LEU A 291 -8.65 7.62 -16.39
N ASN A 292 -9.92 7.56 -16.00
CA ASN A 292 -10.65 6.30 -15.90
C ASN A 292 -11.20 5.74 -17.22
N GLU A 293 -11.03 6.44 -18.35
CA GLU A 293 -11.52 6.00 -19.67
C GLU A 293 -11.05 4.58 -20.04
N LEU A 294 -9.83 4.19 -19.65
CA LEU A 294 -9.30 2.84 -19.81
C LEU A 294 -9.12 2.17 -18.45
N SER A 295 -10.20 1.75 -17.81
CA SER A 295 -10.11 1.07 -16.52
C SER A 295 -11.21 0.03 -16.36
N ALA A 296 -11.11 -0.80 -15.33
CA ALA A 296 -12.18 -1.72 -14.95
C ALA A 296 -13.51 -1.01 -14.58
N THR A 297 -13.48 0.31 -14.39
CA THR A 297 -14.64 1.15 -14.09
C THR A 297 -14.65 2.40 -14.99
N PRO A 298 -14.92 2.26 -16.30
CA PRO A 298 -14.83 3.37 -17.26
C PRO A 298 -16.03 4.31 -17.23
N ASP A 299 -17.13 3.94 -16.58
CA ASP A 299 -18.31 4.77 -16.38
C ASP A 299 -17.95 5.96 -15.46
N ILE A 300 -17.72 7.14 -16.04
CA ILE A 300 -17.37 8.36 -15.29
C ILE A 300 -18.59 8.91 -14.52
N GLU A 301 -19.80 8.69 -15.04
CA GLU A 301 -21.03 9.25 -14.46
C GLU A 301 -21.28 8.71 -13.05
N ARG A 302 -20.90 7.45 -12.78
CA ARG A 302 -21.02 6.88 -11.42
C ARG A 302 -20.23 7.65 -10.36
N PHE A 303 -19.13 8.30 -10.73
CA PHE A 303 -18.33 9.07 -9.78
C PHE A 303 -18.92 10.47 -9.57
N GLN A 304 -19.56 11.02 -10.60
CA GLN A 304 -20.28 12.30 -10.52
C GLN A 304 -21.59 12.13 -9.73
N HIS A 305 -22.22 10.96 -9.84
CA HIS A 305 -23.50 10.62 -9.21
C HIS A 305 -23.42 9.26 -8.49
N PRO A 306 -22.61 9.17 -7.41
CA PRO A 306 -22.48 7.93 -6.66
C PRO A 306 -23.83 7.53 -6.06
N GLN A 307 -24.19 6.26 -6.24
CA GLN A 307 -25.46 5.67 -5.79
C GLN A 307 -25.43 5.36 -4.29
N VAL A 308 -25.16 6.37 -3.47
CA VAL A 308 -25.04 6.26 -2.01
C VAL A 308 -26.13 7.06 -1.33
N ALA A 309 -26.75 6.45 -0.31
CA ALA A 309 -27.76 7.10 0.50
C ALA A 309 -27.14 7.88 1.68
N ASP A 310 -27.84 8.95 2.03
CA ASP A 310 -27.62 9.97 3.07
C ASP A 310 -26.21 10.59 3.26
N LYS A 311 -26.23 11.90 3.52
CA LYS A 311 -25.11 12.74 3.92
C LYS A 311 -25.00 12.83 5.45
N ASP A 312 -25.65 11.92 6.20
CA ASP A 312 -25.62 11.92 7.66
C ASP A 312 -24.23 11.54 8.17
N ARG A 313 -23.36 12.55 8.24
CA ARG A 313 -21.99 12.47 8.72
C ARG A 313 -21.93 11.96 10.15
N LEU A 314 -22.88 12.35 10.99
CA LEU A 314 -22.92 11.93 12.38
C LEU A 314 -23.21 10.43 12.46
N ARG A 315 -24.19 9.96 11.69
CA ARG A 315 -24.49 8.54 11.62
C ARG A 315 -23.33 7.73 11.09
N GLN A 316 -22.70 8.17 10.00
CA GLN A 316 -21.51 7.50 9.47
C GLN A 316 -20.40 7.40 10.53
N ALA A 317 -20.09 8.50 11.23
CA ALA A 317 -19.06 8.50 12.27
C ALA A 317 -19.38 7.51 13.40
N ILE A 318 -20.65 7.39 13.80
CA ILE A 318 -21.10 6.41 14.80
C ILE A 318 -20.89 4.98 14.30
N GLU A 319 -21.26 4.67 13.04
CA GLU A 319 -21.12 3.32 12.49
C GLU A 319 -19.65 2.94 12.27
N VAL A 320 -18.82 3.88 11.84
CA VAL A 320 -17.36 3.71 11.78
C VAL A 320 -16.79 3.37 13.16
N GLN A 321 -17.18 4.11 14.19
CA GLN A 321 -16.67 3.89 15.54
C GLN A 321 -17.06 2.51 16.09
N LYS A 322 -18.31 2.06 15.88
CA LYS A 322 -18.74 0.70 16.26
C LYS A 322 -17.90 -0.37 15.58
N LEU A 323 -17.59 -0.21 14.30
CA LEU A 323 -16.81 -1.19 13.56
C LEU A 323 -15.33 -1.16 14.00
N LEU A 324 -14.76 0.01 14.28
CA LEU A 324 -13.40 0.14 14.84
C LEU A 324 -13.23 -0.58 16.18
N GLU A 325 -14.24 -0.58 17.04
CA GLU A 325 -14.23 -1.36 18.30
C GLU A 325 -14.12 -2.87 18.04
N ILE A 326 -14.77 -3.38 17.00
CA ILE A 326 -14.69 -4.80 16.60
C ILE A 326 -13.30 -5.14 16.05
N TYR A 327 -12.68 -4.23 15.31
CA TYR A 327 -11.32 -4.37 14.80
C TYR A 327 -10.28 -4.32 15.93
N THR A 328 -10.46 -3.42 16.89
CA THR A 328 -9.54 -3.28 18.04
C THR A 328 -9.61 -4.51 18.96
N ALA A 329 -10.80 -5.14 19.06
CA ALA A 329 -10.98 -6.37 19.80
C ALA A 329 -10.55 -7.64 19.03
N GLN A 330 -10.05 -7.51 17.80
CA GLN A 330 -9.64 -8.66 16.99
C GLN A 330 -8.43 -9.37 17.62
N VAL A 331 -8.63 -10.63 17.97
CA VAL A 331 -7.52 -11.54 18.28
C VAL A 331 -7.08 -12.18 16.96
N ARG A 332 -5.78 -12.36 16.73
CA ARG A 332 -5.28 -13.12 15.55
C ARG A 332 -5.94 -14.50 15.53
N HIS A 333 -6.93 -14.68 14.67
CA HIS A 333 -7.65 -15.94 14.53
C HIS A 333 -6.84 -16.88 13.65
N THR A 334 -6.26 -17.92 14.25
CA THR A 334 -5.60 -19.01 13.51
C THR A 334 -6.62 -20.01 12.96
N GLU A 335 -7.79 -20.11 13.59
CA GLU A 335 -8.85 -21.06 13.24
C GLU A 335 -9.85 -20.48 12.22
N PRO A 336 -10.11 -21.16 11.08
CA PRO A 336 -11.05 -20.72 10.04
C PRO A 336 -12.46 -20.39 10.55
N THR A 337 -12.97 -21.19 11.49
CA THR A 337 -14.32 -21.01 12.06
C THR A 337 -14.39 -19.77 12.95
N ALA A 338 -13.32 -19.48 13.71
CA ALA A 338 -13.26 -18.27 14.53
C ALA A 338 -13.20 -17.01 13.65
N LYS A 339 -12.44 -17.07 12.55
CA LYS A 339 -12.37 -15.99 11.57
C LYS A 339 -13.72 -15.74 10.89
N HIS A 340 -14.47 -16.79 10.54
CA HIS A 340 -15.84 -16.66 10.01
C HIS A 340 -16.77 -15.94 10.98
N LYS A 341 -16.77 -16.37 12.25
CA LYS A 341 -17.60 -15.78 13.30
C LYS A 341 -17.28 -14.30 13.50
N TRP A 342 -16.01 -13.93 13.40
CA TRP A 342 -15.57 -12.53 13.45
C TRP A 342 -16.06 -11.74 12.21
N LEU A 343 -15.86 -12.26 11.00
CA LEU A 343 -16.34 -11.64 9.75
C LEU A 343 -17.85 -11.39 9.80
N ARG A 344 -18.62 -12.38 10.23
CA ARG A 344 -20.07 -12.29 10.44
C ARG A 344 -20.44 -11.20 11.42
N LYS A 345 -19.82 -11.18 12.61
CA LYS A 345 -20.08 -10.16 13.63
C LYS A 345 -19.79 -8.75 13.08
N ALA A 346 -18.67 -8.58 12.40
CA ALA A 346 -18.27 -7.31 11.80
C ALA A 346 -19.26 -6.88 10.71
N TYR A 347 -19.60 -7.76 9.77
CA TYR A 347 -20.51 -7.47 8.66
C TYR A 347 -21.92 -7.10 9.14
N LYS A 348 -22.49 -7.85 10.09
CA LYS A 348 -23.79 -7.52 10.68
C LYS A 348 -23.79 -6.19 11.42
N SER A 349 -22.70 -5.87 12.11
CA SER A 349 -22.55 -4.58 12.79
C SER A 349 -22.39 -3.42 11.81
N ALA A 350 -22.07 -3.72 10.55
CA ALA A 350 -21.86 -2.79 9.46
C ALA A 350 -23.04 -2.68 8.48
N SER A 351 -24.24 -3.19 8.84
CA SER A 351 -25.40 -3.23 7.92
C SER A 351 -25.80 -1.86 7.39
N TRP A 352 -25.57 -0.79 8.16
CA TRP A 352 -25.83 0.57 7.71
C TRP A 352 -25.04 0.91 6.43
N PHE A 353 -23.80 0.44 6.29
CA PHE A 353 -23.00 0.71 5.09
C PHE A 353 -23.58 0.00 3.87
N THR A 354 -24.03 -1.25 4.02
CA THR A 354 -24.62 -2.02 2.92
C THR A 354 -25.98 -1.47 2.51
N GLU A 355 -26.82 -1.12 3.48
CA GLU A 355 -28.14 -0.51 3.28
C GLU A 355 -28.06 0.85 2.57
N ASN A 356 -26.95 1.59 2.75
CA ASN A 356 -26.75 2.91 2.15
C ASN A 356 -25.77 2.90 0.96
N GLY A 357 -25.30 1.73 0.52
CA GLY A 357 -24.37 1.60 -0.60
C GLY A 357 -22.96 2.16 -0.35
N ARG A 358 -22.58 2.38 0.92
CA ARG A 358 -21.31 3.01 1.34
C ARG A 358 -20.21 1.98 1.59
N TRP A 359 -19.84 1.25 0.55
CA TRP A 359 -18.82 0.20 0.54
C TRP A 359 -17.38 0.70 0.77
N ALA A 360 -17.05 1.90 0.28
CA ALA A 360 -15.68 2.45 0.24
C ALA A 360 -15.23 3.15 1.54
N ILE A 361 -15.98 3.01 2.64
CA ILE A 361 -15.68 3.71 3.90
C ILE A 361 -14.92 2.78 4.86
N GLU A 362 -13.82 3.26 5.42
CA GLU A 362 -13.06 2.51 6.42
C GLU A 362 -13.74 2.50 7.81
N PRO A 363 -13.66 1.39 8.58
CA PRO A 363 -12.95 0.13 8.29
C PRO A 363 -13.79 -0.92 7.52
N PHE A 364 -14.94 -0.54 6.94
CA PHE A 364 -15.81 -1.48 6.23
C PHE A 364 -15.18 -1.97 4.91
N ALA A 365 -14.52 -1.09 4.16
CA ALA A 365 -13.75 -1.50 2.99
C ALA A 365 -12.72 -2.58 3.32
N GLN A 366 -11.90 -2.37 4.36
CA GLN A 366 -10.93 -3.37 4.85
C GLN A 366 -11.58 -4.71 5.26
N LEU A 367 -12.85 -4.72 5.66
CA LEU A 367 -13.57 -5.96 6.01
C LEU A 367 -13.73 -6.86 4.79
N LEU A 368 -14.01 -6.26 3.63
CA LEU A 368 -14.23 -6.97 2.39
C LEU A 368 -12.93 -7.55 1.83
N ASP A 369 -11.80 -6.86 1.99
CA ASP A 369 -10.48 -7.42 1.66
C ASP A 369 -10.18 -8.67 2.51
N LYS A 370 -10.45 -8.59 3.82
CA LYS A 370 -10.29 -9.73 4.74
C LYS A 370 -11.23 -10.87 4.39
N ALA A 371 -12.43 -10.58 3.89
CA ALA A 371 -13.39 -11.57 3.43
C ALA A 371 -12.90 -12.26 2.14
N ALA A 372 -12.46 -11.51 1.12
CA ALA A 372 -11.91 -12.08 -0.12
C ALA A 372 -10.75 -13.05 0.17
N VAL A 373 -9.80 -12.63 1.01
CA VAL A 373 -8.68 -13.48 1.45
C VAL A 373 -9.15 -14.71 2.23
N TYR A 374 -10.23 -14.58 3.00
CA TYR A 374 -10.79 -15.70 3.74
C TYR A 374 -11.37 -16.78 2.82
N TYR A 375 -12.25 -16.42 1.88
CA TYR A 375 -12.84 -17.43 0.99
C TYR A 375 -11.78 -18.08 0.10
N GLY A 376 -10.89 -17.30 -0.50
CA GLY A 376 -9.85 -17.83 -1.39
C GLY A 376 -8.79 -18.63 -0.61
N LYS A 377 -7.99 -17.95 0.21
CA LYS A 377 -6.82 -18.58 0.86
C LYS A 377 -7.15 -19.47 2.04
N THR A 378 -8.19 -19.16 2.82
CA THR A 378 -8.51 -19.92 4.05
C THR A 378 -9.46 -21.09 3.77
N ARG A 379 -10.35 -20.97 2.78
CA ARG A 379 -11.40 -21.96 2.50
C ARG A 379 -11.29 -22.63 1.14
N GLY A 380 -10.50 -22.09 0.21
CA GLY A 380 -10.43 -22.61 -1.16
C GLY A 380 -11.73 -22.44 -1.94
N ASN A 381 -12.62 -21.53 -1.52
CA ASN A 381 -13.85 -21.21 -2.23
C ASN A 381 -13.59 -20.03 -3.16
N HIS A 382 -13.08 -20.36 -4.35
CA HIS A 382 -12.61 -19.39 -5.34
C HIS A 382 -13.75 -18.65 -6.03
N GLU A 383 -14.95 -19.22 -6.11
CA GLU A 383 -16.12 -18.56 -6.70
C GLU A 383 -16.60 -17.40 -5.82
N CYS A 384 -16.67 -17.61 -4.50
CA CYS A 384 -16.99 -16.54 -3.55
C CYS A 384 -15.86 -15.50 -3.50
N ALA A 385 -14.60 -15.95 -3.51
CA ALA A 385 -13.44 -15.07 -3.52
C ALA A 385 -13.43 -14.17 -4.77
N LEU A 386 -13.68 -14.73 -5.96
CA LEU A 386 -13.78 -13.98 -7.21
C LEU A 386 -14.88 -12.92 -7.15
N ALA A 387 -16.07 -13.29 -6.68
CA ALA A 387 -17.20 -12.38 -6.57
C ALA A 387 -16.89 -11.20 -5.62
N ILE A 388 -16.27 -11.47 -4.47
CA ILE A 388 -15.90 -10.44 -3.50
C ILE A 388 -14.71 -9.60 -4.00
N ALA A 389 -13.72 -10.18 -4.67
CA ALA A 389 -12.63 -9.44 -5.29
C ALA A 389 -13.14 -8.48 -6.37
N CYS A 390 -14.12 -8.91 -7.17
CA CYS A 390 -14.81 -8.05 -8.14
C CYS A 390 -15.61 -6.93 -7.45
N LEU A 391 -16.28 -7.22 -6.33
CA LEU A 391 -16.96 -6.21 -5.52
C LEU A 391 -15.98 -5.14 -5.02
N VAL A 392 -14.83 -5.54 -4.47
CA VAL A 392 -13.79 -4.62 -4.00
C VAL A 392 -13.28 -3.77 -5.17
N ALA A 393 -12.86 -4.38 -6.27
CA ALA A 393 -12.29 -3.68 -7.41
C ALA A 393 -13.30 -2.74 -8.12
N TYR A 394 -14.61 -3.02 -8.01
CA TYR A 394 -15.66 -2.28 -8.69
C TYR A 394 -16.35 -1.23 -7.80
N GLU A 395 -16.63 -1.50 -6.52
CA GLU A 395 -17.40 -0.63 -5.62
C GLU A 395 -16.57 0.09 -4.56
N ILE A 396 -15.31 -0.30 -4.35
CA ILE A 396 -14.46 0.25 -3.28
C ILE A 396 -13.28 1.00 -3.88
N GLU A 397 -12.41 0.26 -4.56
CA GLU A 397 -11.11 0.72 -5.02
C GLU A 397 -11.15 1.99 -5.88
N PRO A 398 -12.09 2.15 -6.83
CA PRO A 398 -12.14 3.35 -7.64
C PRO A 398 -12.51 4.62 -6.86
N TYR A 399 -13.22 4.51 -5.73
CA TYR A 399 -13.56 5.66 -4.89
C TYR A 399 -12.44 6.00 -3.90
N LYS A 400 -11.83 4.99 -3.28
CA LYS A 400 -10.66 5.18 -2.40
C LYS A 400 -9.43 5.68 -3.18
N HIS A 401 -9.25 5.16 -4.39
CA HIS A 401 -8.10 5.41 -5.23
C HIS A 401 -8.54 5.81 -6.65
N PRO A 402 -8.91 7.09 -6.86
CA PRO A 402 -9.40 7.61 -8.13
C PRO A 402 -8.57 7.31 -9.39
N ILE A 403 -7.27 7.03 -9.21
CA ILE A 403 -6.31 6.86 -10.31
C ILE A 403 -6.21 5.38 -10.69
N PRO A 404 -6.43 5.01 -11.96
CA PRO A 404 -6.51 3.61 -12.39
C PRO A 404 -5.23 2.80 -12.22
N PHE A 405 -4.07 3.46 -12.23
CA PHE A 405 -2.76 2.85 -12.00
C PHE A 405 -2.27 2.98 -10.55
N HIS A 406 -3.16 3.29 -9.60
CA HIS A 406 -2.85 3.22 -8.18
C HIS A 406 -2.55 1.77 -7.77
N ASN A 407 -1.64 1.57 -6.80
CA ASN A 407 -1.21 0.25 -6.36
C ASN A 407 -2.38 -0.65 -5.95
N GLU A 408 -3.27 -0.15 -5.10
CA GLU A 408 -4.42 -0.92 -4.60
C GLU A 408 -5.37 -1.33 -5.74
N ARG A 409 -5.57 -0.49 -6.75
CA ARG A 409 -6.35 -0.86 -7.94
C ARG A 409 -5.70 -1.99 -8.73
N ILE A 410 -4.38 -1.93 -8.91
CA ILE A 410 -3.64 -3.00 -9.59
C ILE A 410 -3.67 -4.30 -8.76
N ARG A 411 -3.52 -4.22 -7.44
CA ARG A 411 -3.66 -5.37 -6.53
C ARG A 411 -5.05 -6.00 -6.63
N GLY A 412 -6.11 -5.20 -6.67
CA GLY A 412 -7.47 -5.66 -6.87
C GLY A 412 -7.65 -6.40 -8.21
N LEU A 413 -7.09 -5.86 -9.30
CA LEU A 413 -7.10 -6.54 -10.60
C LEU A 413 -6.28 -7.84 -10.59
N SER A 414 -5.11 -7.85 -9.94
CA SER A 414 -4.30 -9.07 -9.76
C SER A 414 -5.05 -10.13 -8.95
N ALA A 415 -5.80 -9.73 -7.92
CA ALA A 415 -6.65 -10.65 -7.16
C ALA A 415 -7.75 -11.27 -8.03
N ILE A 416 -8.41 -10.48 -8.89
CA ILE A 416 -9.39 -11.01 -9.85
C ILE A 416 -8.73 -12.00 -10.81
N ALA A 417 -7.59 -11.66 -11.41
CA ALA A 417 -6.88 -12.55 -12.33
C ALA A 417 -6.46 -13.87 -11.63
N ASN A 418 -6.02 -13.79 -10.38
CA ASN A 418 -5.71 -14.96 -9.56
C ASN A 418 -6.96 -15.83 -9.33
N GLU A 419 -8.09 -15.26 -8.91
CA GLU A 419 -9.28 -16.09 -8.69
C GLU A 419 -9.83 -16.67 -10.00
N LEU A 420 -9.78 -15.92 -11.11
CA LEU A 420 -10.17 -16.42 -12.43
C LEU A 420 -9.33 -17.63 -12.89
N SER A 421 -8.04 -17.68 -12.57
CA SER A 421 -7.22 -18.86 -12.91
C SER A 421 -7.64 -20.12 -12.14
N HIS A 422 -8.31 -19.96 -10.99
CA HIS A 422 -8.84 -21.08 -10.20
C HIS A 422 -10.26 -21.48 -10.63
N THR A 423 -11.09 -20.52 -11.05
CA THR A 423 -12.50 -20.79 -11.41
C THR A 423 -12.70 -21.16 -12.88
N ALA A 424 -11.82 -20.71 -13.79
CA ALA A 424 -11.94 -20.96 -15.22
C ALA A 424 -11.92 -22.44 -15.64
N PRO A 425 -11.23 -23.37 -14.95
CA PRO A 425 -11.29 -24.79 -15.28
C PRO A 425 -12.66 -25.46 -15.05
N GLU A 426 -13.47 -24.95 -14.12
CA GLU A 426 -14.80 -25.47 -13.76
C GLU A 426 -15.83 -24.32 -13.71
N PRO A 427 -16.08 -23.62 -14.83
CA PRO A 427 -16.86 -22.38 -14.85
C PRO A 427 -18.32 -22.59 -14.41
N GLU A 428 -18.84 -23.81 -14.51
CA GLU A 428 -20.16 -24.19 -14.03
C GLU A 428 -20.36 -24.03 -12.52
N LYS A 429 -19.28 -24.06 -11.71
CA LYS A 429 -19.37 -23.81 -10.25
C LYS A 429 -19.75 -22.37 -9.94
N LEU A 430 -19.16 -21.41 -10.66
CA LEU A 430 -19.52 -20.00 -10.54
C LEU A 430 -20.97 -19.77 -10.97
N VAL A 431 -21.39 -20.40 -12.08
CA VAL A 431 -22.76 -20.34 -12.57
C VAL A 431 -23.74 -20.96 -11.56
N LYS A 432 -23.37 -22.06 -10.92
CA LYS A 432 -24.15 -22.68 -9.84
C LYS A 432 -24.31 -21.71 -8.67
N LEU A 433 -23.21 -21.10 -8.19
CA LEU A 433 -23.27 -20.09 -7.14
C LEU A 433 -24.23 -18.95 -7.50
N ALA A 434 -24.14 -18.42 -8.72
CA ALA A 434 -25.02 -17.38 -9.22
C ALA A 434 -26.51 -17.79 -9.21
N ARG A 435 -26.81 -19.02 -9.66
CA ARG A 435 -28.17 -19.58 -9.63
C ARG A 435 -28.67 -19.79 -8.20
N ASP A 436 -27.83 -20.26 -7.30
CA ASP A 436 -28.16 -20.48 -5.89
C ASP A 436 -28.48 -19.14 -5.19
N MET A 437 -27.72 -18.08 -5.48
CA MET A 437 -28.01 -16.72 -4.98
C MET A 437 -29.29 -16.14 -5.60
N ALA A 438 -29.55 -16.42 -6.89
CA ALA A 438 -30.79 -16.00 -7.54
C ALA A 438 -32.02 -16.73 -6.98
N ALA A 439 -31.91 -18.02 -6.65
CA ALA A 439 -32.96 -18.79 -5.99
C ALA A 439 -33.31 -18.23 -4.60
N LYS A 440 -32.32 -17.63 -3.92
CA LYS A 440 -32.51 -16.88 -2.66
C LYS A 440 -33.04 -15.46 -2.87
N LYS A 441 -33.32 -15.04 -4.11
CA LYS A 441 -33.75 -13.68 -4.49
C LYS A 441 -32.74 -12.58 -4.12
N LYS A 442 -31.45 -12.93 -3.99
CA LYS A 442 -30.37 -12.00 -3.67
C LYS A 442 -29.57 -11.60 -4.92
N PHE A 443 -29.73 -12.33 -6.01
CA PHE A 443 -29.07 -12.05 -7.28
C PHE A 443 -30.06 -12.04 -8.45
N SER A 444 -29.83 -11.19 -9.44
CA SER A 444 -30.79 -10.97 -10.54
C SER A 444 -30.69 -12.06 -11.61
N ALA A 445 -31.82 -12.40 -12.25
CA ALA A 445 -31.83 -13.33 -13.38
C ALA A 445 -31.02 -12.80 -14.59
N ALA A 446 -30.91 -11.48 -14.74
CA ALA A 446 -30.06 -10.86 -15.75
C ALA A 446 -28.57 -11.10 -15.45
N GLY A 447 -28.15 -10.93 -14.19
CA GLY A 447 -26.80 -11.24 -13.74
C GLY A 447 -26.46 -12.72 -13.96
N VAL A 448 -27.39 -13.64 -13.70
CA VAL A 448 -27.18 -15.06 -13.99
C VAL A 448 -26.90 -15.30 -15.48
N ARG A 449 -27.63 -14.64 -16.39
CA ARG A 449 -27.38 -14.77 -17.83
C ARG A 449 -25.99 -14.27 -18.21
N VAL A 450 -25.59 -13.10 -17.71
CA VAL A 450 -24.24 -12.54 -17.93
C VAL A 450 -23.16 -13.53 -17.49
N LEU A 451 -23.31 -14.16 -16.33
CA LEU A 451 -22.32 -15.11 -15.82
C LEU A 451 -22.37 -16.49 -16.50
N VAL A 452 -23.51 -16.87 -17.09
CA VAL A 452 -23.61 -18.08 -17.93
C VAL A 452 -22.84 -17.88 -19.24
N ASP A 453 -22.91 -16.68 -19.82
CA ASP A 453 -22.27 -16.35 -21.10
C ASP A 453 -20.81 -15.85 -20.91
N LEU A 454 -20.31 -15.82 -19.67
CA LEU A 454 -18.98 -15.32 -19.34
C LEU A 454 -17.89 -16.32 -19.74
N ASP A 455 -17.05 -15.91 -20.69
CA ASP A 455 -15.74 -16.54 -20.90
C ASP A 455 -14.73 -16.00 -19.88
N GLN A 456 -14.51 -16.77 -18.81
CA GLN A 456 -13.59 -16.41 -17.74
C GLN A 456 -12.14 -16.29 -18.20
N VAL A 457 -11.73 -17.04 -19.24
CA VAL A 457 -10.35 -16.98 -19.74
C VAL A 457 -10.11 -15.69 -20.53
N SER A 458 -11.08 -15.28 -21.35
CA SER A 458 -11.05 -13.95 -22.00
C SER A 458 -11.08 -12.81 -20.97
N MET A 459 -11.93 -12.89 -19.96
CA MET A 459 -11.96 -11.88 -18.89
C MET A 459 -10.61 -11.79 -18.17
N CYS A 460 -9.98 -12.94 -17.86
CA CYS A 460 -8.65 -12.98 -17.23
C CYS A 460 -7.59 -12.29 -18.10
N GLN A 461 -7.55 -12.62 -19.39
CA GLN A 461 -6.64 -11.99 -20.35
C GLN A 461 -6.83 -10.48 -20.44
N MET A 462 -8.08 -10.00 -20.44
CA MET A 462 -8.38 -8.56 -20.46
C MET A 462 -7.95 -7.85 -19.18
N VAL A 463 -8.18 -8.45 -18.01
CA VAL A 463 -7.71 -7.93 -16.72
C VAL A 463 -6.18 -7.85 -16.68
N LEU A 464 -5.49 -8.93 -17.07
CA LEU A 464 -4.03 -8.95 -17.17
C LEU A 464 -3.50 -7.91 -18.16
N SER A 465 -4.22 -7.69 -19.26
CA SER A 465 -3.88 -6.68 -20.26
C SER A 465 -4.02 -5.25 -19.74
N LEU A 466 -5.06 -4.95 -18.92
CA LEU A 466 -5.17 -3.67 -18.22
C LEU A 466 -3.97 -3.43 -17.29
N ILE A 467 -3.59 -4.43 -16.51
CA ILE A 467 -2.43 -4.32 -15.61
C ILE A 467 -1.15 -4.05 -16.42
N ASN A 468 -0.93 -4.81 -17.51
CA ASN A 468 0.23 -4.65 -18.37
C ASN A 468 0.24 -3.29 -19.10
N ALA A 469 -0.93 -2.72 -19.44
CA ALA A 469 -1.03 -1.38 -20.02
C ALA A 469 -0.56 -0.30 -19.04
N TYR A 470 -0.71 -0.53 -17.73
CA TYR A 470 -0.31 0.42 -16.69
C TYR A 470 1.08 0.21 -16.11
N LYS A 471 1.80 -0.86 -16.48
CA LYS A 471 3.11 -1.23 -15.91
C LYS A 471 4.10 -0.07 -15.78
N ASP A 472 4.16 0.83 -16.77
CA ASP A 472 5.15 1.92 -16.79
C ASP A 472 4.72 3.10 -15.91
N ARG A 473 3.44 3.16 -15.53
CA ARG A 473 2.81 4.19 -14.70
C ARG A 473 2.59 3.74 -13.24
N THR A 474 2.60 2.43 -12.98
CA THR A 474 2.37 1.88 -11.64
C THR A 474 3.64 1.89 -10.79
N PRO A 475 3.51 2.00 -9.46
CA PRO A 475 4.61 1.77 -8.54
C PRO A 475 5.24 0.39 -8.67
N LYS A 476 6.55 0.35 -8.45
CA LYS A 476 7.40 -0.78 -8.77
C LYS A 476 7.34 -1.97 -7.77
N VAL A 477 6.34 -2.03 -6.91
CA VAL A 477 6.56 -2.68 -5.60
C VAL A 477 6.63 -4.22 -5.68
N HIS A 478 6.22 -4.87 -6.77
CA HIS A 478 6.35 -6.34 -6.95
C HIS A 478 6.62 -6.77 -8.42
N TRP A 479 7.76 -6.37 -9.03
CA TRP A 479 8.07 -6.72 -10.45
C TRP A 479 8.39 -8.17 -10.76
N ASP A 480 8.42 -9.07 -9.78
CA ASP A 480 8.33 -10.50 -10.09
C ASP A 480 7.02 -10.78 -10.87
N ASP A 481 6.01 -9.89 -10.77
CA ASP A 481 4.71 -10.02 -11.43
C ASP A 481 4.64 -9.58 -12.89
N VAL A 482 5.42 -8.63 -13.43
CA VAL A 482 5.17 -8.20 -14.83
C VAL A 482 5.64 -9.25 -15.85
N SER A 483 6.76 -9.91 -15.56
CA SER A 483 7.20 -11.06 -16.35
C SER A 483 6.20 -12.21 -16.22
N MET A 484 5.67 -12.45 -15.01
CA MET A 484 4.62 -13.43 -14.77
C MET A 484 3.31 -13.09 -15.50
N ILE A 485 2.85 -11.85 -15.46
CA ILE A 485 1.65 -11.35 -16.16
C ILE A 485 1.81 -11.54 -17.67
N ARG A 486 2.96 -11.15 -18.24
CA ARG A 486 3.22 -11.35 -19.67
C ARG A 486 3.28 -12.83 -20.02
N TRP A 487 3.87 -13.65 -19.16
CA TRP A 487 3.89 -15.09 -19.33
C TRP A 487 2.47 -15.67 -19.27
N MET A 488 1.65 -15.30 -18.29
CA MET A 488 0.24 -15.70 -18.20
C MET A 488 -0.56 -15.27 -19.43
N ILE A 489 -0.36 -14.04 -19.94
CA ILE A 489 -0.98 -13.59 -21.19
C ILE A 489 -0.57 -14.52 -22.34
N ALA A 490 0.72 -14.81 -22.50
CA ALA A 490 1.23 -15.67 -23.57
C ALA A 490 0.70 -17.12 -23.47
N GLU A 491 0.63 -17.68 -22.26
CA GLU A 491 0.03 -19.00 -22.03
C GLU A 491 -1.44 -19.01 -22.45
N ILE A 492 -2.20 -17.98 -22.06
CA ILE A 492 -3.60 -17.83 -22.43
C ILE A 492 -3.78 -17.68 -23.95
N GLU A 493 -2.94 -16.88 -24.61
CA GLU A 493 -2.95 -16.68 -26.06
C GLU A 493 -2.63 -17.96 -26.84
N SER A 494 -1.82 -18.85 -26.25
CA SER A 494 -1.43 -20.12 -26.85
C SER A 494 -2.49 -21.23 -26.77
N LEU A 495 -3.58 -21.00 -26.03
CA LEU A 495 -4.67 -21.97 -25.90
C LEU A 495 -5.35 -22.22 -27.25
N PRO A 496 -5.67 -23.49 -27.57
CA PRO A 496 -6.25 -23.84 -28.86
C PRO A 496 -7.66 -23.25 -29.04
N GLY A 497 -7.96 -22.77 -30.26
CA GLY A 497 -9.30 -22.31 -30.65
C GLY A 497 -9.65 -20.87 -30.22
N ARG A 498 -8.67 -20.07 -29.81
CA ARG A 498 -8.87 -18.70 -29.31
C ARG A 498 -8.49 -17.58 -30.28
N ASP A 499 -8.33 -17.90 -31.57
CA ASP A 499 -7.89 -16.92 -32.59
C ASP A 499 -8.81 -15.70 -32.65
N ARG A 500 -10.13 -15.89 -32.47
CA ARG A 500 -11.13 -14.83 -32.50
C ARG A 500 -11.01 -13.93 -31.27
N GLU A 501 -10.98 -14.52 -30.08
CA GLU A 501 -10.88 -13.82 -28.79
C GLU A 501 -9.58 -13.03 -28.73
N ASN A 502 -8.45 -13.66 -29.08
CA ASN A 502 -7.15 -13.01 -29.17
C ASN A 502 -7.17 -11.82 -30.15
N SER A 503 -7.80 -11.97 -31.31
CA SER A 503 -7.92 -10.87 -32.28
C SER A 503 -8.73 -9.69 -31.73
N LEU A 504 -9.85 -9.95 -31.05
CA LEU A 504 -10.70 -8.92 -30.45
C LEU A 504 -10.01 -8.20 -29.29
N ILE A 505 -9.34 -8.94 -28.41
CA ILE A 505 -8.59 -8.39 -27.28
C ILE A 505 -7.42 -7.55 -27.78
N ASN A 506 -6.68 -8.02 -28.78
CA ASN A 506 -5.60 -7.24 -29.40
C ASN A 506 -6.10 -5.96 -30.07
N ALA A 507 -7.22 -6.03 -30.78
CA ALA A 507 -7.85 -4.83 -31.35
C ALA A 507 -8.26 -3.83 -30.26
N TRP A 508 -8.81 -4.31 -29.14
CA TRP A 508 -9.15 -3.46 -27.99
C TRP A 508 -7.92 -2.84 -27.32
N ILE A 509 -6.81 -3.58 -27.16
CA ILE A 509 -5.58 -3.01 -26.61
C ILE A 509 -5.05 -1.86 -27.48
N MET A 510 -5.18 -1.99 -28.81
CA MET A 510 -4.71 -0.97 -29.76
C MET A 510 -5.64 0.24 -29.84
N ASP A 511 -6.96 0.04 -29.76
CA ASP A 511 -7.95 1.11 -29.77
C ASP A 511 -9.10 0.83 -28.77
N PRO A 512 -8.87 1.12 -27.47
CA PRO A 512 -9.89 0.85 -26.47
C PRO A 512 -11.19 1.65 -26.67
N LYS A 513 -11.09 2.85 -27.24
CA LYS A 513 -12.24 3.72 -27.49
C LYS A 513 -13.06 3.20 -28.68
N GLY A 514 -12.41 2.81 -29.77
CA GLY A 514 -13.09 2.20 -30.92
C GLY A 514 -13.73 0.84 -30.60
N MET A 515 -13.22 0.15 -29.57
CA MET A 515 -13.71 -1.14 -29.10
C MET A 515 -14.55 -1.07 -27.82
N ASP A 516 -15.14 0.09 -27.49
CA ASP A 516 -15.90 0.30 -26.23
C ASP A 516 -17.04 -0.71 -26.03
N GLN A 517 -17.78 -1.07 -27.08
CA GLN A 517 -18.86 -2.06 -26.98
C GLN A 517 -18.33 -3.45 -26.59
N PHE A 518 -17.21 -3.87 -27.19
CA PHE A 518 -16.56 -5.13 -26.84
C PHE A 518 -16.03 -5.06 -25.40
N PHE A 519 -15.39 -3.94 -25.02
CA PHE A 519 -14.89 -3.74 -23.67
C PHE A 519 -15.98 -3.83 -22.61
N ARG A 520 -17.14 -3.20 -22.88
CA ARG A 520 -18.29 -3.25 -21.99
C ARG A 520 -18.82 -4.67 -21.80
N TYR A 521 -19.05 -5.38 -22.90
CA TYR A 521 -19.60 -6.73 -22.86
C TYR A 521 -18.62 -7.76 -22.28
N ALA A 522 -17.35 -7.70 -22.67
CA ALA A 522 -16.36 -8.72 -22.32
C ALA A 522 -15.72 -8.51 -20.94
N LEU A 523 -15.75 -7.29 -20.39
CA LEU A 523 -15.18 -7.01 -19.07
C LEU A 523 -16.14 -6.28 -18.13
N VAL A 524 -16.67 -5.11 -18.52
CA VAL A 524 -17.36 -4.22 -17.57
C VAL A 524 -18.67 -4.82 -17.04
N GLU A 525 -19.50 -5.39 -17.92
CA GLU A 525 -20.76 -6.04 -17.56
C GLU A 525 -20.54 -7.30 -16.71
N PRO A 526 -19.65 -8.23 -17.08
CA PRO A 526 -19.26 -9.35 -16.22
C PRO A 526 -18.73 -8.91 -14.85
N LEU A 527 -17.84 -7.92 -14.82
CA LEU A 527 -17.29 -7.40 -13.57
C LEU A 527 -18.38 -6.81 -12.66
N LYS A 528 -19.31 -6.04 -13.25
CA LYS A 528 -20.48 -5.53 -12.53
C LYS A 528 -21.37 -6.65 -12.02
N ALA A 529 -21.64 -7.68 -12.82
CA ALA A 529 -22.43 -8.83 -12.41
C ALA A 529 -21.75 -9.62 -11.27
N LEU A 530 -20.43 -9.81 -11.33
CA LEU A 530 -19.65 -10.44 -10.26
C LEU A 530 -19.61 -9.59 -8.99
N SER A 531 -19.53 -8.26 -9.11
CA SER A 531 -19.65 -7.35 -7.97
C SER A 531 -21.00 -7.49 -7.26
N GLU A 532 -22.11 -7.50 -8.02
CA GLU A 532 -23.45 -7.75 -7.46
C GLU A 532 -23.58 -9.16 -6.84
N LEU A 533 -22.95 -10.16 -7.45
CA LEU A 533 -22.87 -11.50 -6.86
C LEU A 533 -22.09 -11.47 -5.53
N GLY A 534 -21.00 -10.70 -5.43
CA GLY A 534 -20.24 -10.52 -4.20
C GLY A 534 -21.08 -9.94 -3.06
N LYS A 535 -21.93 -8.94 -3.37
CA LYS A 535 -22.90 -8.39 -2.40
C LYS A 535 -23.87 -9.48 -1.92
N ALA A 536 -24.40 -10.29 -2.85
CA ALA A 536 -25.30 -11.39 -2.52
C ALA A 536 -24.63 -12.48 -1.66
N VAL A 537 -23.38 -12.84 -1.96
CA VAL A 537 -22.60 -13.82 -1.20
C VAL A 537 -22.39 -13.36 0.24
N LEU A 538 -21.93 -12.13 0.44
CA LEU A 538 -21.70 -11.58 1.78
C LEU A 538 -23.01 -11.50 2.59
N GLU A 539 -24.10 -11.07 1.95
CA GLU A 539 -25.40 -10.99 2.59
C GLU A 539 -25.93 -12.37 3.01
N VAL A 540 -25.84 -13.39 2.16
CA VAL A 540 -26.31 -14.74 2.48
C VAL A 540 -25.41 -15.40 3.53
N ASP A 541 -24.09 -15.29 3.39
CA ASP A 541 -23.15 -15.97 4.29
C ASP A 541 -23.04 -15.29 5.67
N LEU A 542 -22.77 -13.99 5.65
CA LEU A 542 -22.47 -13.20 6.84
C LEU A 542 -23.70 -12.50 7.39
N GLY A 543 -24.65 -12.07 6.55
CA GLY A 543 -25.91 -11.44 6.97
C GLY A 543 -26.95 -12.43 7.48
N GLU A 544 -27.23 -13.49 6.70
CA GLU A 544 -28.29 -14.48 6.97
C GLU A 544 -27.82 -15.75 7.71
N ASP A 545 -26.54 -15.82 8.11
CA ASP A 545 -25.95 -16.97 8.81
C ASP A 545 -25.97 -18.30 8.06
N ARG A 546 -25.83 -18.27 6.73
CA ARG A 546 -25.78 -19.48 5.91
C ARG A 546 -24.36 -19.72 5.41
N ASP A 547 -23.56 -20.47 6.17
CA ASP A 547 -22.14 -20.71 5.88
C ASP A 547 -21.93 -21.20 4.44
N LEU A 548 -21.58 -20.28 3.52
CA LEU A 548 -21.23 -20.57 2.13
C LEU A 548 -19.74 -20.93 2.01
N SER A 549 -18.97 -20.75 3.10
CA SER A 549 -17.52 -20.96 3.13
C SER A 549 -17.14 -22.41 3.46
N ALA A 550 -18.08 -23.19 3.98
CA ALA A 550 -17.97 -24.63 4.20
C ALA A 550 -18.62 -25.36 3.01
N ASN A 551 -17.83 -26.16 2.28
CA ASN A 551 -18.31 -27.04 1.21
C ASN A 551 -19.42 -27.99 1.68
#